data_AF-A0A180FM14-F1
#
_entry.id   AF-A0A180FM14-F1
#
_cell.length_a   1.000
_cell.length_b   1.000
_cell.length_c   1.000
_cell.angle_alpha   90.00
_cell.angle_beta   90.00
_cell.angle_gamma   90.00
#
_symmetry.space_group_name_H-M   'P 1'
#
loop_
_entity.id
_entity.type
_entity.pdbx_description
1 polymer ?
#
loop_
_entity_poly.entity_id
_entity_poly.type
_entity_poly.pdbx_seq_one_letter_code
_entity_poly.pdbx_strand_id
1 'polypeptide(L)'
;MTTFGKSIRIYLRDGIITEIKVGEIVNQTIQSIACSRNRVSELANYSESQRPGVYFLFGLDEKPKAYIGEAENVYDRIQQHIKGKDFWNEVIFFVSKDENLTKAHVKYLESRLIEMAFSTKRYTIKNKTRPPLPTLPAADRDAIEEFLTYIKLLIGVLGHNF
;
A
#
# COMPACT_ATOMS: atom_id res chain seq x y z
N MET A 1 10.59 -25.39 -2.88
CA MET A 1 11.36 -24.17 -3.16
C MET A 1 12.11 -23.79 -1.90
N THR A 2 13.40 -23.49 -2.00
CA THR A 2 14.19 -23.01 -0.86
C THR A 2 13.74 -21.60 -0.49
N THR A 3 13.26 -21.40 0.73
CA THR A 3 12.85 -20.08 1.23
C THR A 3 14.06 -19.36 1.81
N PHE A 4 14.35 -18.16 1.34
CA PHE A 4 15.40 -17.30 1.90
C PHE A 4 14.79 -16.27 2.86
N GLY A 5 15.51 -15.97 3.94
CA GLY A 5 15.14 -14.88 4.84
C GLY A 5 15.11 -13.53 4.12
N LYS A 6 14.28 -12.61 4.62
CA LYS A 6 14.20 -11.23 4.13
C LYS A 6 14.54 -10.29 5.28
N SER A 7 15.40 -9.32 5.04
CA SER A 7 15.69 -8.24 6.01
C SER A 7 14.77 -7.07 5.72
N ILE A 8 14.06 -6.62 6.75
CA ILE A 8 13.11 -5.50 6.67
C ILE A 8 13.67 -4.37 7.54
N ARG A 9 13.71 -3.16 6.99
CA ARG A 9 14.12 -1.96 7.73
C ARG A 9 12.89 -1.09 7.95
N ILE A 10 12.61 -0.77 9.21
CA ILE A 10 11.60 0.21 9.60
C ILE A 10 12.34 1.43 10.13
N TYR A 11 12.07 2.58 9.54
CA TYR A 11 12.57 3.88 9.97
C TYR A 11 11.42 4.68 10.57
N LEU A 12 11.54 5.02 11.86
CA LEU A 12 10.62 5.89 12.58
C LEU A 12 11.10 7.33 12.44
N ARG A 13 10.46 8.12 11.58
CA ARG A 13 11.01 9.43 11.20
C ARG A 13 11.08 10.41 12.37
N ASP A 14 10.08 10.35 13.25
CA ASP A 14 9.99 11.20 14.44
C ASP A 14 10.44 10.47 15.72
N GLY A 15 10.98 9.26 15.58
CA GLY A 15 11.35 8.40 16.73
C GLY A 15 10.16 7.82 17.51
N ILE A 16 8.92 8.04 17.05
CA ILE A 16 7.69 7.61 17.73
C ILE A 16 6.98 6.55 16.86
N ILE A 17 6.50 5.48 17.50
CA ILE A 17 5.91 4.31 16.84
C ILE A 17 4.54 4.62 16.20
N THR A 18 3.76 5.52 16.80
CA THR A 18 2.41 5.90 16.36
C THR A 18 2.39 6.82 15.14
N GLU A 19 3.56 7.25 14.71
CA GLU A 19 3.76 8.32 13.73
C GLU A 19 4.03 7.76 12.33
N ILE A 20 4.74 8.55 11.50
CA ILE A 20 5.11 8.15 10.15
C ILE A 20 6.22 7.09 10.21
N LYS A 21 5.86 5.89 9.75
CA LYS A 21 6.77 4.74 9.63
C LYS A 21 7.13 4.55 8.16
N VAL A 22 8.41 4.51 7.84
CA VAL A 22 8.91 4.14 6.51
C VAL A 22 9.42 2.71 6.57
N GLY A 23 8.94 1.84 5.69
CA GLY A 23 9.35 0.45 5.61
C GLY A 23 9.97 0.13 4.26
N GLU A 24 11.03 -0.68 4.27
CA GLU A 24 11.64 -1.20 3.06
C GLU A 24 12.14 -2.64 3.26
N ILE A 25 12.26 -3.36 2.17
CA ILE A 25 12.96 -4.64 2.14
C ILE A 25 14.38 -4.37 1.63
N VAL A 26 15.38 -4.83 2.36
CA VAL A 26 16.79 -4.62 2.02
C VAL A 26 17.08 -5.19 0.63
N ASN A 27 17.78 -4.41 -0.20
CA ASN A 27 18.11 -4.70 -1.59
C ASN A 27 16.91 -4.79 -2.56
N GLN A 28 15.73 -4.30 -2.16
CA GLN A 28 14.55 -4.20 -3.03
C GLN A 28 14.15 -2.75 -3.24
N THR A 29 13.43 -2.49 -4.32
CA THR A 29 13.01 -1.14 -4.73
C THR A 29 11.70 -0.69 -4.06
N ILE A 30 10.93 -1.60 -3.47
CA ILE A 30 9.72 -1.25 -2.73
C ILE A 30 10.02 -0.37 -1.52
N GLN A 31 9.12 0.58 -1.28
CA GLN A 31 9.05 1.34 -0.04
C GLN A 31 7.58 1.47 0.37
N SER A 32 7.33 1.31 1.67
CA SER A 32 6.03 1.56 2.29
C SER A 32 6.11 2.77 3.20
N ILE A 33 5.04 3.56 3.24
CA ILE A 33 4.88 4.63 4.24
C ILE A 33 3.53 4.42 4.91
N ALA A 34 3.54 4.29 6.23
CA ALA A 34 2.35 4.23 7.07
C ALA A 34 2.21 5.54 7.85
N CYS A 35 0.99 6.08 7.89
CA CYS A 35 0.68 7.36 8.51
C CYS A 35 -0.75 7.36 9.07
N SER A 36 -0.96 8.02 10.20
CA SER A 36 -2.30 8.25 10.73
C SER A 36 -3.06 9.29 9.88
N ARG A 37 -4.38 9.16 9.81
CA ARG A 37 -5.24 10.07 9.02
C ARG A 37 -5.01 11.55 9.33
N ASN A 38 -4.77 11.88 10.60
CA ASN A 38 -4.60 13.25 11.07
C ASN A 38 -3.28 13.89 10.60
N ARG A 39 -2.31 13.09 10.16
CA ARG A 39 -0.98 13.55 9.73
C ARG A 39 -0.76 13.45 8.22
N VAL A 40 -1.80 13.10 7.46
CA VAL A 40 -1.69 12.96 6.00
C VAL A 40 -1.20 14.26 5.35
N SER A 41 -1.55 15.44 5.87
CA SER A 41 -1.06 16.73 5.36
C SER A 41 0.48 16.80 5.30
N GLU A 42 1.16 16.12 6.21
CA GLU A 42 2.62 16.12 6.26
C GLU A 42 3.25 15.34 5.12
N LEU A 43 2.52 14.39 4.52
CA LEU A 43 2.95 13.64 3.34
C LEU A 43 3.28 14.58 2.17
N ALA A 44 2.76 15.81 2.13
CA ALA A 44 3.16 16.82 1.14
C ALA A 44 4.69 17.02 1.06
N ASN A 45 5.40 16.82 2.17
CA ASN A 45 6.86 16.97 2.26
C ASN A 45 7.64 15.72 1.86
N TYR A 46 6.96 14.68 1.36
CA TYR A 46 7.54 13.39 1.00
C TYR A 46 7.43 13.22 -0.51
N SER A 47 8.58 13.24 -1.18
CA SER A 47 8.64 13.03 -2.63
C SER A 47 7.98 11.71 -3.04
N GLU A 48 8.07 10.70 -2.18
CA GLU A 48 7.59 9.35 -2.42
C GLU A 48 6.07 9.27 -2.45
N SER A 49 5.35 10.14 -1.73
CA SER A 49 3.89 10.19 -1.82
C SER A 49 3.39 10.83 -3.12
N GLN A 50 4.25 11.53 -3.86
CA GLN A 50 3.90 12.12 -5.16
C GLN A 50 4.07 11.13 -6.32
N ARG A 51 4.50 9.90 -6.03
CA ARG A 51 4.77 8.86 -7.03
C ARG A 51 3.56 7.96 -7.29
N PRO A 52 3.56 7.22 -8.40
CA PRO A 52 2.59 6.16 -8.63
C PRO A 52 2.72 5.05 -7.59
N GLY A 53 1.58 4.59 -7.08
CA GLY A 53 1.55 3.52 -6.09
C GLY A 53 0.17 2.97 -5.81
N VAL A 54 0.14 2.02 -4.88
CA VAL A 54 -1.09 1.50 -4.27
C VAL A 54 -1.14 1.86 -2.80
N TYR A 55 -2.35 2.01 -2.26
CA TYR A 55 -2.55 2.35 -0.87
C TYR A 55 -3.72 1.59 -0.26
N PHE A 56 -3.68 1.48 1.06
CA PHE A 56 -4.68 0.88 1.91
C PHE A 56 -5.13 1.93 2.91
N LEU A 57 -6.44 2.13 3.01
CA LEU A 57 -7.06 2.88 4.09
C LEU A 57 -7.63 1.86 5.08
N PHE A 58 -7.10 1.83 6.29
CA PHE A 58 -7.54 0.94 7.35
C PHE A 58 -8.42 1.67 8.35
N GLY A 59 -9.49 1.00 8.75
CA GLY A 59 -10.39 1.43 9.81
C GLY A 59 -10.51 0.36 10.87
N LEU A 60 -10.43 0.78 12.14
CA LEU A 60 -10.56 -0.08 13.31
C LEU A 60 -11.79 0.35 14.11
N ASP A 61 -12.97 -0.02 13.61
CA ASP A 61 -14.23 0.04 14.36
C ASP A 61 -14.54 -1.37 14.94
N GLU A 62 -15.81 -1.70 15.19
CA GLU A 62 -16.27 -3.03 15.65
C GLU A 62 -15.74 -4.21 14.81
N LYS A 63 -15.46 -3.98 13.52
CA LYS A 63 -14.81 -4.94 12.63
C LYS A 63 -13.72 -4.24 11.82
N PRO A 64 -12.57 -4.89 11.57
CA PRO A 64 -11.54 -4.34 10.68
C PRO A 64 -12.12 -4.01 9.31
N LYS A 65 -11.90 -2.78 8.84
CA LYS A 65 -12.32 -2.29 7.52
C LYS A 65 -11.10 -1.93 6.70
N ALA A 66 -11.15 -2.18 5.40
CA ALA A 66 -10.10 -1.78 4.47
C ALA A 66 -10.70 -1.23 3.19
N TYR A 67 -10.03 -0.24 2.60
CA TYR A 67 -10.20 0.19 1.23
C TYR A 67 -8.85 0.18 0.54
N ILE A 68 -8.80 -0.31 -0.69
CA ILE A 68 -7.58 -0.42 -1.47
C ILE A 68 -7.74 0.48 -2.68
N GLY A 69 -6.71 1.24 -3.04
CA GLY A 69 -6.74 2.00 -4.27
C GLY A 69 -5.37 2.15 -4.90
N GLU A 70 -5.38 2.58 -6.16
CA GLU A 70 -4.20 3.06 -6.88
C GLU A 70 -4.25 4.56 -7.10
N ALA A 71 -3.08 5.13 -7.37
CA ALA A 71 -2.96 6.47 -7.94
C ALA A 71 -1.63 6.63 -8.70
N GLU A 72 -1.61 7.55 -9.67
CA GLU A 72 -0.37 8.10 -10.25
C GLU A 72 0.29 9.13 -9.32
N ASN A 73 -0.50 9.76 -8.45
CA ASN A 73 -0.05 10.56 -7.32
C ASN A 73 -0.82 10.13 -6.07
N VAL A 74 -0.13 9.42 -5.17
CA VAL A 74 -0.74 8.83 -3.97
C VAL A 74 -1.25 9.90 -3.00
N TYR A 75 -0.49 10.98 -2.79
CA TYR A 75 -0.84 12.05 -1.87
C TYR A 75 -2.17 12.71 -2.24
N ASP A 76 -2.30 13.15 -3.49
CA ASP A 76 -3.52 13.80 -3.98
C ASP A 76 -4.73 12.90 -3.83
N ARG A 77 -4.54 11.59 -4.06
CA ARG A 77 -5.62 10.62 -3.95
C ARG A 77 -6.05 10.39 -2.50
N ILE A 78 -5.11 10.30 -1.56
CA ILE A 78 -5.43 10.15 -0.14
C ILE A 78 -6.13 11.42 0.38
N GLN A 79 -5.69 12.62 -0.04
CA GLN A 79 -6.34 13.89 0.29
C GLN A 79 -7.82 13.92 -0.12
N GLN A 80 -8.16 13.37 -1.30
CA GLN A 80 -9.56 13.23 -1.73
C GLN A 80 -10.37 12.32 -0.78
N HIS A 81 -9.75 11.26 -0.23
CA HIS A 81 -10.43 10.35 0.70
C HIS A 81 -10.60 10.93 2.11
N ILE A 82 -9.76 11.88 2.55
CA ILE A 82 -9.97 12.61 3.81
C ILE A 82 -11.35 13.29 3.83
N LYS A 83 -11.74 13.89 2.70
CA LYS A 83 -13.02 14.60 2.57
C LYS A 83 -14.20 13.67 2.27
N GLY A 84 -13.92 12.48 1.72
CA GLY A 84 -14.95 11.62 1.13
C GLY A 84 -15.22 10.30 1.84
N LYS A 85 -14.46 9.93 2.88
CA LYS A 85 -14.61 8.65 3.60
C LYS A 85 -14.24 8.79 5.07
N ASP A 86 -15.15 8.46 5.98
CA ASP A 86 -14.92 8.66 7.41
C ASP A 86 -14.48 7.40 8.17
N PHE A 87 -14.56 6.23 7.54
CA PHE A 87 -14.36 4.95 8.25
C PHE A 87 -12.91 4.63 8.65
N TRP A 88 -11.91 5.36 8.12
CA TRP A 88 -10.49 4.99 8.20
C TRP A 88 -9.71 5.96 9.08
N ASN A 89 -8.69 5.44 9.75
CA ASN A 89 -7.82 6.16 10.69
C ASN A 89 -6.32 5.99 10.39
N GLU A 90 -5.93 5.02 9.56
CA GLU A 90 -4.55 4.81 9.11
C GLU A 90 -4.51 4.59 7.60
N VAL A 91 -3.45 5.09 6.97
CA VAL A 91 -3.12 4.80 5.59
C VAL A 91 -1.74 4.15 5.51
N ILE A 92 -1.62 3.12 4.67
CA ILE A 92 -0.33 2.55 4.27
C ILE A 92 -0.28 2.56 2.76
N PHE A 93 0.75 3.18 2.18
CA PHE A 93 0.96 3.18 0.74
C PHE A 93 2.31 2.59 0.35
N PHE A 94 2.38 2.09 -0.88
CA PHE A 94 3.52 1.39 -1.45
C PHE A 94 3.87 2.01 -2.79
N VAL A 95 5.14 2.37 -2.93
CA VAL A 95 5.71 2.97 -4.14
C VAL A 95 7.05 2.31 -4.45
N SER A 96 7.58 2.59 -5.64
CA SER A 96 8.95 2.20 -5.98
C SER A 96 9.94 3.34 -5.73
N LYS A 97 11.11 3.00 -5.18
CA LYS A 97 12.22 3.93 -4.91
C LYS A 97 12.83 4.50 -6.18
N ASP A 98 12.80 3.73 -7.26
CA ASP A 98 13.36 4.02 -8.58
C ASP A 98 12.32 4.53 -9.59
N GLU A 99 11.09 4.83 -9.15
CA GLU A 99 10.01 5.41 -9.98
C GLU A 99 9.54 4.52 -11.16
N ASN A 100 9.80 3.20 -11.11
CA ASN A 100 9.46 2.26 -12.19
C ASN A 100 8.01 1.72 -12.17
N LEU A 101 7.11 2.25 -11.34
CA LEU A 101 5.69 1.87 -11.38
C LEU A 101 4.92 2.71 -12.39
N THR A 102 4.40 2.05 -13.43
CA THR A 102 3.51 2.69 -14.41
C THR A 102 2.05 2.60 -13.96
N LYS A 103 1.18 3.35 -14.65
CA LYS A 103 -0.28 3.25 -14.46
C LYS A 103 -0.81 1.82 -14.63
N ALA A 104 -0.26 1.07 -15.59
CA ALA A 104 -0.66 -0.32 -15.81
C ALA A 104 -0.25 -1.21 -14.63
N HIS A 105 0.95 -0.98 -14.08
CA HIS A 105 1.45 -1.70 -12.90
C HIS A 105 0.57 -1.47 -11.67
N VAL A 106 0.26 -0.21 -11.35
CA VAL A 106 -0.53 0.09 -10.14
C VAL A 106 -1.98 -0.37 -10.24
N LYS A 107 -2.59 -0.36 -11.44
CA LYS A 107 -3.91 -0.98 -11.68
C LYS A 107 -3.88 -2.49 -11.54
N TYR A 108 -2.81 -3.13 -12.00
CA TYR A 108 -2.61 -4.57 -11.82
C TYR A 108 -2.50 -4.92 -10.34
N LEU A 109 -1.67 -4.19 -9.60
CA LEU A 109 -1.54 -4.30 -8.15
C LEU A 109 -2.88 -4.12 -7.44
N GLU A 110 -3.64 -3.05 -7.74
CA GLU A 110 -4.95 -2.79 -7.13
C GLU A 110 -5.92 -3.96 -7.35
N SER A 111 -6.05 -4.44 -8.60
CA SER A 111 -6.95 -5.55 -8.93
C SER A 111 -6.60 -6.81 -8.13
N ARG A 112 -5.31 -7.19 -8.08
CA ARG A 112 -4.82 -8.36 -7.35
C ARG A 112 -4.94 -8.22 -5.84
N LEU A 113 -4.66 -7.04 -5.29
CA LEU A 113 -4.82 -6.79 -3.86
C LEU A 113 -6.29 -6.87 -3.47
N ILE A 114 -7.20 -6.25 -4.23
CA ILE A 114 -8.64 -6.35 -3.98
C ILE A 114 -9.12 -7.81 -4.02
N GLU A 115 -8.70 -8.58 -5.01
CA GLU A 115 -9.02 -10.01 -5.12
C GLU A 115 -8.58 -10.79 -3.87
N MET A 116 -7.33 -10.59 -3.44
CA MET A 116 -6.82 -11.21 -2.23
C MET A 116 -7.60 -10.80 -0.98
N ALA A 117 -7.94 -9.52 -0.84
CA ALA A 117 -8.74 -8.98 0.27
C ALA A 117 -10.05 -9.75 0.47
N PHE A 118 -10.74 -10.02 -0.64
CA PHE A 118 -11.99 -10.74 -0.63
C PHE A 118 -11.80 -12.22 -0.34
N SER A 119 -10.67 -12.81 -0.74
CA SER A 119 -10.35 -14.21 -0.46
C SER A 119 -10.04 -14.46 1.02
N THR A 120 -9.34 -13.55 1.70
CA THR A 120 -8.89 -13.76 3.09
C THR A 120 -9.97 -13.48 4.13
N LYS A 121 -11.00 -12.68 3.80
CA LYS A 121 -12.17 -12.37 4.66
C LYS A 121 -11.80 -11.80 6.05
N ARG A 122 -10.60 -11.24 6.20
CA ARG A 122 -10.12 -10.62 7.46
C ARG A 122 -10.63 -9.20 7.65
N TYR A 123 -10.93 -8.51 6.55
CA TYR A 123 -11.43 -7.13 6.54
C TYR A 123 -12.79 -7.04 5.85
N THR A 124 -13.62 -6.13 6.33
CA THR A 124 -14.79 -5.65 5.60
C THR A 124 -14.30 -4.68 4.51
N ILE A 125 -14.23 -5.17 3.28
CA ILE A 125 -13.73 -4.39 2.14
C ILE A 125 -14.75 -3.35 1.71
N LYS A 126 -14.32 -2.08 1.66
CA LYS A 126 -15.16 -0.91 1.33
C LYS A 126 -15.10 -0.51 -0.15
N ASN A 127 -14.29 -1.18 -0.97
CA ASN A 127 -14.30 -1.01 -2.42
C ASN A 127 -15.69 -1.36 -2.99
N LYS A 128 -16.28 -0.45 -3.77
CA LYS A 128 -17.57 -0.67 -4.44
C LYS A 128 -17.45 -1.55 -5.68
N THR A 129 -16.27 -1.56 -6.29
CA THR A 129 -15.99 -2.23 -7.57
C THR A 129 -14.79 -3.15 -7.41
N ARG A 130 -14.73 -4.17 -8.28
CA ARG A 130 -13.56 -5.02 -8.49
C ARG A 130 -13.07 -4.76 -9.90
N PRO A 131 -12.01 -3.95 -10.09
CA PRO A 131 -11.53 -3.64 -11.43
C PRO A 131 -11.02 -4.92 -12.11
N PRO A 132 -11.26 -5.09 -13.42
CA PRO A 132 -10.73 -6.23 -14.17
C PRO A 132 -9.20 -6.20 -14.13
N LEU A 133 -8.58 -7.38 -14.14
CA LEU A 133 -7.13 -7.50 -14.13
C LEU A 133 -6.57 -6.99 -15.47
N PRO A 134 -5.71 -5.94 -15.47
CA PRO A 134 -5.06 -5.48 -16.68
C PRO A 134 -4.12 -6.56 -17.26
N THR A 135 -3.97 -6.57 -18.58
CA THR A 135 -2.95 -7.39 -19.23
C THR A 135 -1.59 -6.70 -19.14
N LEU A 136 -0.58 -7.42 -18.67
CA LEU A 136 0.82 -6.99 -18.68
C LEU A 136 1.66 -7.97 -19.52
N PRO A 137 2.75 -7.50 -20.17
CA PRO A 137 3.78 -8.39 -20.70
C PRO A 137 4.29 -9.36 -19.64
N ALA A 138 4.76 -10.54 -20.06
CA ALA A 138 5.15 -11.60 -19.12
C ALA A 138 6.22 -11.14 -18.11
N ALA A 139 7.23 -10.40 -18.56
CA ALA A 139 8.29 -9.86 -17.71
C ALA A 139 7.73 -8.89 -16.64
N ASP A 140 6.88 -7.94 -17.05
CA ASP A 140 6.27 -6.97 -16.14
C ASP A 140 5.32 -7.66 -15.15
N ARG A 141 4.51 -8.61 -15.64
CA ARG A 141 3.61 -9.40 -14.78
C ARG A 141 4.39 -10.10 -13.68
N ASP A 142 5.46 -10.81 -14.02
CA ASP A 142 6.23 -11.60 -13.04
C ASP A 142 6.96 -10.69 -12.04
N ALA A 143 7.46 -9.53 -12.48
CA ALA A 143 8.03 -8.52 -11.60
C ALA A 143 6.99 -7.91 -10.63
N ILE A 144 5.78 -7.64 -11.12
CA ILE A 144 4.68 -7.10 -10.29
C ILE A 144 4.13 -8.16 -9.33
N GLU A 145 4.12 -9.45 -9.71
CA GLU A 145 3.82 -10.53 -8.78
C GLU A 145 4.83 -10.60 -7.63
N GLU A 146 6.13 -10.46 -7.93
CA GLU A 146 7.15 -10.40 -6.89
C GLU A 146 6.94 -9.18 -5.99
N PHE A 147 6.65 -8.01 -6.58
CA PHE A 147 6.32 -6.80 -5.85
C PHE A 147 5.11 -6.97 -4.91
N LEU A 148 4.08 -7.72 -5.32
CA LEU A 148 2.94 -8.07 -4.45
C LEU A 148 3.39 -8.88 -3.23
N THR A 149 4.35 -9.78 -3.36
CA THR A 149 4.87 -10.52 -2.20
C THR A 149 5.51 -9.59 -1.17
N TYR A 150 6.16 -8.53 -1.65
CA TYR A 150 6.78 -7.52 -0.81
C TYR A 150 5.75 -6.64 -0.10
N ILE A 151 4.68 -6.26 -0.80
CA ILE A 151 3.55 -5.54 -0.19
C ILE A 151 2.98 -6.36 0.97
N LYS A 152 2.70 -7.66 0.77
CA LYS A 152 2.15 -8.53 1.84
C LYS A 152 3.07 -8.58 3.06
N LEU A 153 4.37 -8.71 2.84
CA LEU A 153 5.36 -8.79 3.90
C LEU A 153 5.40 -7.48 4.73
N LEU A 154 5.47 -6.34 4.05
CA LEU A 154 5.53 -5.03 4.70
C LEU A 154 4.21 -4.69 5.42
N ILE A 155 3.05 -5.02 4.82
CA ILE A 155 1.75 -4.89 5.47
C ILE A 155 1.71 -5.67 6.80
N GLY A 156 2.18 -6.92 6.79
CA GLY A 156 2.31 -7.77 7.98
C GLY A 156 3.16 -7.14 9.07
N VAL A 157 4.35 -6.64 8.71
CA VAL A 157 5.25 -5.96 9.66
C VAL A 157 4.65 -4.68 10.23
N LEU A 158 3.86 -3.96 9.43
CA LEU A 158 3.19 -2.74 9.86
C LEU A 158 1.92 -3.00 10.69
N GLY A 159 1.58 -4.26 10.97
CA GLY A 159 0.53 -4.64 11.92
C GLY A 159 -0.80 -5.04 11.28
N HIS A 160 -0.87 -5.13 9.95
CA HIS A 160 -2.08 -5.55 9.23
C HIS A 160 -1.85 -6.90 8.58
N ASN A 161 -2.82 -7.80 8.65
CA ASN A 161 -2.67 -9.11 8.02
C ASN A 161 -3.66 -9.24 6.87
N PHE A 162 -3.17 -9.05 5.65
CA PHE A 162 -3.95 -8.97 4.43
C PHE A 162 -3.82 -10.22 3.55
#